data_AF-A0A7X3V4F6-F1
#
_entry.id   AF-A0A7X3V4F6-F1
#
_cell.length_a   1.000
_cell.length_b   1.000
_cell.length_c   1.000
_cell.angle_alpha   90.00
_cell.angle_beta   90.00
_cell.angle_gamma   90.00
#
_symmetry.space_group_name_H-M   'P 1'
#
loop_
_entity.id
_entity.type
_entity.pdbx_description
1 polymer ?
#
loop_
_entity_poly.entity_id
_entity_poly.type
_entity_poly.pdbx_seq_one_letter_code
_entity_poly.pdbx_strand_id
1 'polypeptide(L)'
;MKFNDAVEAIPRYHDLHRIAGAHVLDHRRLSIDELREALVKVRPQYLHEETVRTNLDQALFKEDSNHLRVLSRLILIDVLLDQFGFELPCGETEEQVIAFEQGLVDRSNEIELSDLGCASQDSKRHDSLKLYEFVLGTAWEGDNDKSPDEVNLLRKLRGRLSINETDHRLMEAKLGVFPQPGNRLHVRDEIDETRRLLQGLGLLFVIRRDDDIDVDVIPQELAELIRRIVGREMRTEAYRALMEERPVRRKAHLQNVLDKNSIEYGPRDTREILTNLVINYVPASKAICSKNPYYGLTNKQLSRWCRDLGEAVAGTTDEMVGRIIAHFDRRRPAAEHADDERASWYEYYAALARRDYALLRSQGVIEKDLETESKFEEATNYLFSEKLKHTPLKQPGSNHPDGLLSLGPRYLMWDNKSKESPVNLRDHINQFDGYMDKAEKPVPIFLVIGPAFTEESEFEATRYRVEHYDRTITLITAGELKDLAEEWASPENKRHQEPFPLGLLGTNGRYSRSQVGKLG
;
A
#
# COMPACT_ATOMS: atom_id res chain seq x y z
N MET A 1 -9.51 4.51 -1.98
CA MET A 1 -11.00 4.55 -2.08
C MET A 1 -11.45 5.67 -3.02
N LYS A 2 -12.58 5.57 -3.75
CA LYS A 2 -13.09 6.68 -4.59
C LYS A 2 -13.82 7.73 -3.75
N PHE A 3 -13.93 8.95 -4.29
CA PHE A 3 -14.59 10.07 -3.59
C PHE A 3 -16.01 9.76 -3.10
N ASN A 4 -16.87 9.19 -3.94
CA ASN A 4 -18.27 8.93 -3.55
C ASN A 4 -18.33 7.87 -2.43
N ASP A 5 -17.54 6.81 -2.56
CA ASP A 5 -17.48 5.74 -1.56
C ASP A 5 -16.97 6.29 -0.21
N ALA A 6 -16.00 7.20 -0.26
CA ALA A 6 -15.49 7.88 0.93
C ALA A 6 -16.57 8.74 1.60
N VAL A 7 -17.38 9.48 0.85
CA VAL A 7 -18.48 10.30 1.39
C VAL A 7 -19.54 9.45 2.10
N GLU A 8 -19.90 8.31 1.50
CA GLU A 8 -20.86 7.38 2.11
C GLU A 8 -20.32 6.76 3.41
N ALA A 9 -19.03 6.45 3.44
CA ALA A 9 -18.36 5.83 4.58
C ALA A 9 -18.04 6.79 5.74
N ILE A 10 -18.33 8.10 5.64
CA ILE A 10 -18.14 9.03 6.75
C ILE A 10 -19.16 8.71 7.85
N PRO A 11 -18.71 8.38 9.09
CA PRO A 11 -19.59 7.90 10.15
C PRO A 11 -20.33 9.04 10.86
N ARG A 12 -19.64 10.15 11.15
CA ARG A 12 -20.12 11.19 12.08
C ARG A 12 -20.69 12.37 11.32
N TYR A 13 -21.86 12.84 11.76
CA TYR A 13 -22.52 14.03 11.22
C TYR A 13 -21.61 15.28 11.24
N HIS A 14 -20.84 15.46 12.32
CA HIS A 14 -19.95 16.61 12.43
C HIS A 14 -18.84 16.58 11.36
N ASP A 15 -18.30 15.42 11.01
CA ASP A 15 -17.22 15.33 10.03
C ASP A 15 -17.74 15.56 8.61
N LEU A 16 -18.93 15.01 8.30
CA LEU A 16 -19.70 15.33 7.09
C LEU A 16 -19.96 16.83 6.96
N HIS A 17 -20.42 17.46 8.04
CA HIS A 17 -20.71 18.89 8.08
C HIS A 17 -19.46 19.74 7.86
N ARG A 18 -18.34 19.34 8.50
CA ARG A 18 -17.04 20.02 8.36
C ARG A 18 -16.54 19.96 6.91
N ILE A 19 -16.60 18.80 6.27
CA ILE A 19 -16.20 18.61 4.87
C ILE A 19 -17.13 19.40 3.94
N ALA A 20 -18.43 19.33 4.16
CA ALA A 20 -19.43 20.08 3.39
C ALA A 20 -19.23 21.59 3.49
N GLY A 21 -18.70 22.10 4.61
CA GLY A 21 -18.41 23.50 4.83
C GLY A 21 -17.51 24.16 3.78
N ALA A 22 -16.68 23.38 3.07
CA ALA A 22 -15.81 23.91 2.03
C ALA A 22 -16.57 24.45 0.81
N HIS A 23 -17.58 23.71 0.34
CA HIS A 23 -18.19 23.96 -0.98
C HIS A 23 -19.73 23.82 -1.03
N VAL A 24 -20.37 23.32 0.03
CA VAL A 24 -21.83 23.16 0.10
C VAL A 24 -22.47 24.39 0.75
N LEU A 25 -23.29 25.09 -0.03
CA LEU A 25 -24.11 26.20 0.46
C LEU A 25 -25.21 25.68 1.41
N ASP A 26 -25.47 26.42 2.49
CA ASP A 26 -26.49 26.09 3.50
C ASP A 26 -26.37 24.71 4.18
N HIS A 27 -25.16 24.11 4.17
CA HIS A 27 -24.85 22.81 4.79
C HIS A 27 -25.29 22.67 6.27
N ARG A 28 -25.48 23.77 7.01
CA ARG A 28 -25.99 23.81 8.40
C ARG A 28 -27.44 23.41 8.58
N ARG A 29 -28.25 23.38 7.50
CA ARG A 29 -29.68 23.06 7.59
C ARG A 29 -30.04 21.69 7.01
N LEU A 30 -29.06 20.98 6.47
CA LEU A 30 -29.24 19.71 5.77
C LEU A 30 -29.13 18.53 6.75
N SER A 31 -29.96 17.51 6.50
CA SER A 31 -29.86 16.20 7.14
C SER A 31 -28.63 15.42 6.63
N ILE A 32 -28.30 14.29 7.29
CA ILE A 32 -27.14 13.45 6.90
C ILE A 32 -27.23 13.02 5.44
N ASP A 33 -28.40 12.53 5.01
CA ASP A 33 -28.59 12.01 3.65
C ASP A 33 -28.53 13.15 2.62
N GLU A 34 -29.15 14.30 2.92
CA GLU A 34 -29.06 15.49 2.08
C GLU A 34 -27.63 16.05 1.98
N LEU A 35 -26.83 15.95 3.05
CA LEU A 35 -25.41 16.35 3.03
C LEU A 35 -24.59 15.44 2.14
N ARG A 36 -24.80 14.12 2.20
CA ARG A 36 -24.11 13.15 1.33
C ARG A 36 -24.46 13.40 -0.13
N GLU A 37 -25.74 13.54 -0.44
CA GLU A 37 -26.19 13.88 -1.80
C GLU A 37 -25.61 15.21 -2.29
N ALA A 38 -25.59 16.22 -1.43
CA ALA A 38 -25.01 17.52 -1.76
C ALA A 38 -23.51 17.41 -2.05
N LEU A 39 -22.74 16.71 -1.21
CA LEU A 39 -21.30 16.47 -1.40
C LEU A 39 -21.01 15.73 -2.71
N VAL A 40 -21.77 14.69 -3.02
CA VAL A 40 -21.66 13.97 -4.30
C VAL A 40 -21.97 14.89 -5.48
N LYS A 41 -22.96 15.78 -5.34
CA LYS A 41 -23.33 16.76 -6.38
C LYS A 41 -22.25 17.83 -6.59
N VAL A 42 -21.60 18.30 -5.53
CA VAL A 42 -20.52 19.31 -5.62
C VAL A 42 -19.13 18.70 -5.77
N ARG A 43 -19.00 17.38 -5.89
CA ARG A 43 -17.75 16.66 -6.17
C ARG A 43 -16.85 17.35 -7.22
N PRO A 44 -17.36 17.87 -8.36
CA PRO A 44 -16.51 18.55 -9.33
C PRO A 44 -15.72 19.73 -8.75
N GLN A 45 -16.24 20.40 -7.72
CA GLN A 45 -15.55 21.52 -7.05
C GLN A 45 -14.40 21.03 -6.17
N TYR A 46 -14.59 19.92 -5.43
CA TYR A 46 -13.54 19.27 -4.64
C TYR A 46 -12.43 18.67 -5.52
N LEU A 47 -12.71 18.36 -6.78
CA LEU A 47 -11.75 17.81 -7.74
C LEU A 47 -11.26 18.85 -8.77
N HIS A 48 -11.63 20.12 -8.62
CA HIS A 48 -11.18 21.18 -9.51
C HIS A 48 -9.76 21.61 -9.15
N GLU A 49 -8.85 21.60 -10.13
CA GLU A 49 -7.41 21.82 -9.90
C GLU A 49 -7.11 23.15 -9.18
N GLU A 50 -7.75 24.25 -9.59
CA GLU A 50 -7.51 25.56 -8.97
C GLU A 50 -8.03 25.62 -7.53
N THR A 51 -9.14 24.94 -7.24
CA THR A 51 -9.74 24.89 -5.90
C THR A 51 -8.83 24.10 -4.97
N VAL A 52 -8.40 22.91 -5.40
CA VAL A 52 -7.47 22.07 -4.63
C VAL A 52 -6.14 22.78 -4.43
N ARG A 53 -5.61 23.45 -5.45
CA ARG A 53 -4.39 24.26 -5.33
C ARG A 53 -4.55 25.38 -4.31
N THR A 54 -5.68 26.08 -4.32
CA THR A 54 -5.96 27.16 -3.37
C THR A 54 -6.06 26.64 -1.95
N ASN A 55 -6.77 25.51 -1.73
CA ASN A 55 -6.92 24.90 -0.41
C ASN A 55 -5.58 24.33 0.09
N LEU A 56 -4.77 23.73 -0.79
CA LEU A 56 -3.40 23.30 -0.46
C LEU A 56 -2.51 24.49 -0.10
N ASP A 57 -2.54 25.57 -0.89
CA ASP A 57 -1.76 26.77 -0.59
C ASP A 57 -2.19 27.39 0.76
N GLN A 58 -3.49 27.33 1.08
CA GLN A 58 -4.01 27.74 2.38
C GLN A 58 -3.40 26.91 3.51
N ALA A 59 -3.55 25.59 3.45
CA ALA A 59 -3.07 24.67 4.49
C ALA A 59 -1.54 24.69 4.67
N LEU A 60 -0.78 24.84 3.58
CA LEU A 60 0.67 24.66 3.60
C LEU A 60 1.45 25.96 3.81
N PHE A 61 0.89 27.11 3.41
CA PHE A 61 1.67 28.36 3.34
C PHE A 61 0.98 29.60 3.91
N LYS A 62 -0.35 29.66 3.91
CA LYS A 62 -1.09 30.86 4.34
C LYS A 62 -1.69 30.75 5.73
N GLU A 63 -1.81 29.55 6.28
CA GLU A 63 -2.27 29.36 7.65
C GLU A 63 -1.34 30.09 8.61
N ASP A 64 -1.90 30.88 9.53
CA ASP A 64 -1.08 31.76 10.39
C ASP A 64 -0.20 30.93 11.32
N SER A 65 -0.76 29.83 11.85
CA SER A 65 -0.07 28.92 12.74
C SER A 65 0.95 28.04 12.00
N ASN A 66 2.22 28.13 12.38
CA ASN A 66 3.27 27.30 11.80
C ASN A 66 3.11 25.80 12.09
N HIS A 67 2.66 25.42 13.28
CA HIS A 67 2.45 24.00 13.60
C HIS A 67 1.40 23.37 12.68
N LEU A 68 0.31 24.10 12.40
CA LEU A 68 -0.73 23.63 11.46
C LEU A 68 -0.19 23.48 10.05
N ARG A 69 0.69 24.40 9.58
CA ARG A 69 1.33 24.28 8.27
C ARG A 69 2.26 23.05 8.19
N VAL A 70 3.07 22.85 9.22
CA VAL A 70 4.01 21.72 9.30
C VAL A 70 3.25 20.39 9.32
N LEU A 71 2.27 20.26 10.21
CA LEU A 71 1.45 19.05 10.35
C LEU A 71 0.58 18.79 9.11
N SER A 72 -0.01 19.85 8.51
CA SER A 72 -0.82 19.71 7.29
C SER A 72 -0.02 19.06 6.18
N ARG A 73 1.26 19.44 6.08
CA ARG A 73 2.17 18.86 5.13
C ARG A 73 2.53 17.41 5.48
N LEU A 74 2.87 17.15 6.73
CA LEU A 74 3.28 15.81 7.18
C LEU A 74 2.16 14.80 6.94
N ILE A 75 0.94 15.11 7.40
CA ILE A 75 -0.24 14.25 7.26
C ILE A 75 -0.54 14.00 5.78
N LEU A 76 -0.72 15.05 4.97
CA LEU A 76 -1.13 14.89 3.57
C LEU A 76 -0.02 14.31 2.70
N ILE A 77 1.15 14.95 2.70
CA ILE A 77 2.18 14.74 1.67
C ILE A 77 3.15 13.63 2.08
N ASP A 78 3.62 13.64 3.32
CA ASP A 78 4.72 12.76 3.73
C ASP A 78 4.22 11.41 4.25
N VAL A 79 3.03 11.37 4.86
CA VAL A 79 2.40 10.15 5.37
C VAL A 79 1.38 9.62 4.36
N LEU A 80 0.20 10.24 4.23
CA LEU A 80 -0.93 9.63 3.50
C LEU A 80 -0.67 9.46 2.00
N LEU A 81 -0.03 10.42 1.34
CA LEU A 81 0.33 10.26 -0.08
C LEU A 81 1.40 9.19 -0.33
N ASP A 82 2.15 8.79 0.70
CA ASP A 82 3.13 7.71 0.62
C ASP A 82 2.53 6.33 0.96
N GLN A 83 1.34 6.29 1.55
CA GLN A 83 0.64 5.06 1.88
C GLN A 83 -0.06 4.40 0.68
N PHE A 84 -0.15 3.07 0.70
CA PHE A 84 -0.93 2.34 -0.30
C PHE A 84 -2.42 2.63 -0.11
N GLY A 85 -3.09 3.09 -1.18
CA GLY A 85 -4.52 3.39 -1.11
C GLY A 85 -4.89 4.75 -0.51
N PHE A 86 -3.89 5.54 -0.07
CA PHE A 86 -4.04 6.88 0.51
C PHE A 86 -4.85 6.89 1.81
N GLU A 87 -4.73 5.82 2.58
CA GLU A 87 -5.52 5.58 3.77
C GLU A 87 -4.67 4.99 4.89
N LEU A 88 -4.98 5.38 6.12
CA LEU A 88 -4.30 4.87 7.31
C LEU A 88 -5.22 5.04 8.54
N PRO A 89 -5.29 4.08 9.48
CA PRO A 89 -6.03 4.26 10.73
C PRO A 89 -5.59 5.54 11.45
N CYS A 90 -6.51 6.30 12.04
CA CYS A 90 -6.17 7.61 12.63
C CYS A 90 -5.04 7.52 13.68
N GLY A 91 -5.06 6.47 14.52
CA GLY A 91 -4.00 6.23 15.50
C GLY A 91 -2.64 5.91 14.86
N GLU A 92 -2.63 5.16 13.74
CA GLU A 92 -1.41 4.88 12.98
C GLU A 92 -0.91 6.14 12.25
N THR A 93 -1.80 7.00 11.74
CA THR A 93 -1.43 8.30 11.18
C THR A 93 -0.69 9.15 12.20
N GLU A 94 -1.20 9.23 13.43
CA GLU A 94 -0.54 9.95 14.52
C GLU A 94 0.84 9.39 14.82
N GLU A 95 0.94 8.06 14.94
CA GLU A 95 2.21 7.38 15.22
C GLU A 95 3.23 7.58 14.10
N GLN A 96 2.81 7.50 12.83
CA GLN A 96 3.69 7.73 11.68
C GLN A 96 4.14 9.18 11.56
N VAL A 97 3.27 10.16 11.84
CA VAL A 97 3.66 11.58 11.86
C VAL A 97 4.73 11.81 12.91
N ILE A 98 4.52 11.31 14.14
CA ILE A 98 5.48 11.45 15.24
C ILE A 98 6.79 10.72 14.91
N ALA A 99 6.72 9.52 14.35
CA ALA A 99 7.90 8.75 13.94
C ALA A 99 8.69 9.45 12.83
N PHE A 100 8.01 10.08 11.88
CA PHE A 100 8.66 10.86 10.81
C PHE A 100 9.38 12.10 11.37
N GLU A 101 8.74 12.81 12.29
CA GLU A 101 9.34 13.95 12.99
C GLU A 101 10.59 13.53 13.77
N GLN A 102 10.49 12.48 14.58
CA GLN A 102 11.61 11.94 15.34
C GLN A 102 12.75 11.51 14.41
N GLY A 103 12.44 10.78 13.32
CA GLY A 103 13.43 10.35 12.34
C GLY A 103 14.14 11.51 11.64
N LEU A 104 13.46 12.64 11.41
CA LEU A 104 14.11 13.85 10.88
C LEU A 104 15.03 14.51 11.91
N VAL A 105 14.61 14.59 13.17
CA VAL A 105 15.44 15.14 14.26
C VAL A 105 16.69 14.29 14.46
N ASP A 106 16.55 12.96 14.50
CA ASP A 106 17.67 12.03 14.65
C ASP A 106 18.66 12.18 13.49
N ARG A 107 18.14 12.18 12.25
CA ARG A 107 18.97 12.42 11.06
C ARG A 107 19.67 13.79 11.09
N SER A 108 19.02 14.82 11.61
CA SER A 108 19.61 16.16 11.70
C SER A 108 20.83 16.21 12.65
N ASN A 109 20.87 15.32 13.65
CA ASN A 109 21.99 15.20 14.57
C ASN A 109 23.18 14.44 13.97
N GLU A 110 22.94 13.54 13.02
CA GLU A 110 23.96 12.67 12.42
C GLU A 110 24.56 13.23 11.13
N ILE A 111 23.74 13.89 10.31
CA ILE A 111 24.08 14.30 8.95
C ILE A 111 24.70 15.70 8.97
N GLU A 112 25.85 15.91 8.33
CA GLU A 112 26.41 17.25 8.12
C GLU A 112 25.84 17.90 6.84
N LEU A 113 25.91 19.23 6.71
CA LEU A 113 25.45 19.90 5.48
C LEU A 113 26.15 19.39 4.22
N SER A 114 27.41 18.96 4.35
CA SER A 114 28.18 18.36 3.27
C SER A 114 27.61 17.02 2.78
N ASP A 115 26.78 16.36 3.57
CA ASP A 115 26.20 15.06 3.23
C ASP A 115 24.88 15.20 2.43
N LEU A 116 24.36 16.44 2.28
CA LEU A 116 23.14 16.77 1.52
C LEU A 116 23.40 16.89 0.00
N GLY A 117 24.06 15.87 -0.55
CA GLY A 117 24.38 15.77 -1.97
C GLY A 117 25.43 16.78 -2.44
N CYS A 118 26.40 17.13 -1.59
CA CYS A 118 27.59 17.87 -1.97
C CYS A 118 28.72 16.90 -2.30
N ALA A 119 29.46 17.11 -3.39
CA ALA A 119 30.67 16.33 -3.67
C ALA A 119 31.85 16.76 -2.79
N SER A 120 31.86 18.02 -2.34
CA SER A 120 32.87 18.60 -1.45
C SER A 120 32.35 19.86 -0.74
N GLN A 121 33.06 20.30 0.30
CA GLN A 121 32.78 21.55 1.02
C GLN A 121 33.04 22.82 0.19
N ASP A 122 33.74 22.72 -0.94
CA ASP A 122 33.99 23.84 -1.87
C ASP A 122 33.00 23.86 -3.04
N SER A 123 31.94 23.05 -2.96
CA SER A 123 30.96 22.96 -4.03
C SER A 123 29.99 24.14 -4.05
N LYS A 124 29.53 24.51 -5.26
CA LYS A 124 28.48 25.53 -5.43
C LYS A 124 27.19 25.15 -4.71
N ARG A 125 26.91 23.85 -4.58
CA ARG A 125 25.77 23.35 -3.84
C ARG A 125 25.91 23.59 -2.34
N HIS A 126 27.10 23.36 -1.78
CA HIS A 126 27.37 23.66 -0.37
C HIS A 126 27.22 25.15 -0.06
N ASP A 127 27.71 26.03 -0.94
CA ASP A 127 27.51 27.47 -0.80
C ASP A 127 26.04 27.87 -0.85
N SER A 128 25.26 27.21 -1.71
CA SER A 128 23.81 27.43 -1.82
C SER A 128 23.08 26.97 -0.56
N LEU A 129 23.48 25.83 0.02
CA LEU A 129 22.94 25.33 1.29
C LEU A 129 23.28 26.26 2.45
N LYS A 130 24.54 26.70 2.57
CA LYS A 130 24.97 27.68 3.59
C LYS A 130 24.21 29.00 3.49
N LEU A 131 24.05 29.53 2.27
CA LEU A 131 23.28 30.76 2.06
C LEU A 131 21.83 30.56 2.50
N TYR A 132 21.23 29.43 2.17
CA TYR A 132 19.86 29.13 2.55
C TYR A 132 19.70 28.94 4.05
N GLU A 133 20.61 28.20 4.69
CA GLU A 133 20.65 28.02 6.16
C GLU A 133 20.76 29.36 6.88
N PHE A 134 21.61 30.27 6.39
CA PHE A 134 21.71 31.63 6.94
C PHE A 134 20.39 32.39 6.84
N VAL A 135 19.77 32.42 5.65
CA VAL A 135 18.49 33.12 5.44
C VAL A 135 17.37 32.48 6.28
N LEU A 136 17.39 31.15 6.41
CA LEU A 136 16.46 30.40 7.26
C LEU A 136 16.64 30.78 8.72
N GLY A 137 17.88 30.82 9.22
CA GLY A 137 18.19 31.31 10.56
C GLY A 137 17.66 32.72 10.81
N THR A 138 17.93 33.66 9.89
CA THR A 138 17.41 35.04 10.01
C THR A 138 15.88 35.10 10.04
N ALA A 139 15.20 34.24 9.28
CA ALA A 139 13.73 34.20 9.30
C ALA A 139 13.15 33.74 10.66
N TRP A 140 13.93 33.03 11.48
CA TRP A 140 13.50 32.56 12.80
C TRP A 140 13.97 33.47 13.95
N GLU A 141 14.95 34.36 13.73
CA GLU A 141 15.53 35.25 14.75
C GLU A 141 14.52 36.26 15.34
N GLY A 142 13.43 36.57 14.64
CA GLY A 142 12.45 37.60 15.04
C GLY A 142 11.51 37.16 16.17
N ASP A 143 10.75 36.08 15.95
CA ASP A 143 9.62 35.70 16.81
C ASP A 143 9.55 34.19 17.16
N ASN A 144 10.58 33.40 16.85
CA ASN A 144 10.51 31.92 16.88
C ASN A 144 9.28 31.38 16.14
N ASP A 145 8.85 32.09 15.10
CA ASP A 145 7.77 31.73 14.19
C ASP A 145 8.05 32.32 12.81
N LYS A 146 7.42 31.78 11.77
CA LYS A 146 7.51 32.30 10.40
C LYS A 146 6.17 32.88 9.99
N SER A 147 6.17 34.12 9.52
CA SER A 147 5.00 34.70 8.85
C SER A 147 4.73 34.00 7.51
N PRO A 148 3.48 34.06 7.01
CA PRO A 148 3.15 33.56 5.67
C PRO A 148 4.01 34.16 4.54
N ASP A 149 4.45 35.41 4.68
CA ASP A 149 5.31 36.09 3.70
C ASP A 149 6.74 35.54 3.69
N GLU A 150 7.30 35.24 4.87
CA GLU A 150 8.61 34.60 5.01
C GLU A 150 8.59 33.18 4.46
N VAL A 151 7.54 32.41 4.76
CA VAL A 151 7.35 31.06 4.18
C VAL A 151 7.31 31.15 2.65
N ASN A 152 6.60 32.13 2.09
CA ASN A 152 6.54 32.34 0.65
C ASN A 152 7.89 32.75 0.05
N LEU A 153 8.68 33.57 0.74
CA LEU A 153 10.02 33.95 0.32
C LEU A 153 10.96 32.74 0.34
N LEU A 154 10.96 31.97 1.44
CA LEU A 154 11.75 30.75 1.59
C LEU A 154 11.38 29.72 0.52
N ARG A 155 10.09 29.57 0.19
CA ARG A 155 9.61 28.70 -0.91
C ARG A 155 10.21 29.10 -2.26
N LYS A 156 10.19 30.39 -2.60
CA LYS A 156 10.77 30.91 -3.85
C LYS A 156 12.28 30.76 -3.88
N LEU A 157 12.96 31.04 -2.77
CA LEU A 157 14.41 30.90 -2.65
C LEU A 157 14.83 29.45 -2.79
N ARG A 158 14.14 28.54 -2.09
CA ARG A 158 14.35 27.09 -2.17
C ARG A 158 14.24 26.58 -3.61
N GLY A 159 13.20 27.00 -4.34
CA GLY A 159 13.01 26.66 -5.75
C GLY A 159 14.15 27.16 -6.66
N ARG A 160 14.75 28.31 -6.34
CA ARG A 160 15.90 28.86 -7.08
C ARG A 160 17.21 28.15 -6.78
N LEU A 161 17.39 27.68 -5.54
CA LEU A 161 18.58 26.97 -5.08
C LEU A 161 18.49 25.45 -5.28
N SER A 162 17.36 24.94 -5.82
CA SER A 162 17.09 23.50 -5.99
C SER A 162 17.21 22.68 -4.70
N ILE A 163 16.86 23.29 -3.57
CA ILE A 163 16.80 22.63 -2.27
C ILE A 163 15.43 21.93 -2.16
N ASN A 164 15.38 20.67 -1.75
CA ASN A 164 14.10 19.97 -1.58
C ASN A 164 13.49 20.29 -0.20
N GLU A 165 12.28 19.82 0.07
CA GLU A 165 11.66 20.07 1.38
C GLU A 165 12.34 19.30 2.53
N THR A 166 12.81 18.08 2.25
CA THR A 166 13.45 17.24 3.25
C THR A 166 14.70 17.92 3.80
N ASP A 167 15.53 18.49 2.92
CA ASP A 167 16.71 19.26 3.25
C ASP A 167 16.35 20.54 4.01
N HIS A 168 15.28 21.24 3.59
CA HIS A 168 14.76 22.39 4.32
C HIS A 168 14.44 22.04 5.78
N ARG A 169 13.69 20.95 6.02
CA ARG A 169 13.35 20.51 7.38
C ARG A 169 14.54 19.99 8.17
N LEU A 170 15.49 19.31 7.51
CA LEU A 170 16.75 18.91 8.16
C LEU A 170 17.53 20.12 8.65
N MET A 171 17.59 21.20 7.85
CA MET A 171 18.20 22.46 8.28
C MET A 171 17.41 23.14 9.40
N GLU A 172 16.08 23.12 9.37
CA GLU A 172 15.26 23.62 10.48
C GLU A 172 15.47 22.83 11.78
N ALA A 173 15.60 21.50 11.69
CA ALA A 173 15.87 20.64 12.83
C ALA A 173 17.28 20.90 13.40
N LYS A 174 18.28 21.15 12.53
CA LYS A 174 19.62 21.58 12.96
C LYS A 174 19.62 22.92 13.70
N LEU A 175 18.77 23.86 13.27
CA LEU A 175 18.57 25.14 13.94
C LEU A 175 17.77 25.02 15.25
N GLY A 176 17.26 23.83 15.59
CA GLY A 176 16.49 23.61 16.81
C GLY A 176 15.04 24.08 16.71
N VAL A 177 14.50 24.29 15.50
CA VAL A 177 13.17 24.91 15.30
C VAL A 177 12.15 23.97 14.65
N PHE A 178 12.52 22.72 14.33
CA PHE A 178 11.63 21.71 13.74
C PHE A 178 11.58 20.43 14.58
N PRO A 179 10.39 19.84 14.78
CA PRO A 179 9.09 20.23 14.21
C PRO A 179 8.42 21.40 14.96
N GLN A 180 8.81 21.62 16.22
CA GLN A 180 8.52 22.82 17.00
C GLN A 180 9.81 23.40 17.60
N PRO A 181 9.79 24.64 18.14
CA PRO A 181 10.93 25.21 18.86
C PRO A 181 11.46 24.27 19.96
N GLY A 182 12.77 24.07 19.94
CA GLY A 182 13.49 23.09 20.76
C GLY A 182 13.44 21.65 20.23
N ASN A 183 13.12 21.44 18.95
CA ASN A 183 12.90 20.13 18.33
C ASN A 183 11.89 19.25 19.08
N ARG A 184 10.87 19.89 19.69
CA ARG A 184 9.81 19.17 20.40
C ARG A 184 8.83 18.60 19.39
N LEU A 185 8.51 17.32 19.51
CA LEU A 185 7.52 16.64 18.68
C LEU A 185 6.11 17.16 18.95
N HIS A 186 5.25 17.10 17.94
CA HIS A 186 3.85 17.46 18.12
C HIS A 186 3.11 16.42 18.97
N VAL A 187 2.10 16.88 19.70
CA VAL A 187 1.20 16.00 20.47
C VAL A 187 -0.02 15.62 19.64
N ARG A 188 -0.67 14.50 20.02
CA ARG A 188 -1.86 13.98 19.31
C ARG A 188 -2.98 15.02 19.18
N ASP A 189 -3.18 15.87 20.18
CA ASP A 189 -4.20 16.93 20.14
C ASP A 189 -3.94 17.96 19.03
N GLU A 190 -2.67 18.29 18.73
CA GLU A 190 -2.29 19.21 17.64
C GLU A 190 -2.48 18.54 16.26
N ILE A 191 -2.23 17.23 16.18
CA ILE A 191 -2.51 16.42 14.99
C ILE A 191 -4.03 16.39 14.72
N ASP A 192 -4.83 16.18 15.77
CA ASP A 192 -6.29 16.23 15.73
C ASP A 192 -6.83 17.58 15.27
N GLU A 193 -6.27 18.68 15.78
CA GLU A 193 -6.64 20.03 15.36
C GLU A 193 -6.35 20.24 13.88
N THR A 194 -5.16 19.83 13.42
CA THR A 194 -4.78 19.89 12.01
C THR A 194 -5.69 19.04 11.14
N ARG A 195 -6.05 17.83 11.60
CA ARG A 195 -7.00 16.95 10.89
C ARG A 195 -8.33 17.65 10.64
N ARG A 196 -8.85 18.37 11.65
CA ARG A 196 -10.10 19.15 11.52
C ARG A 196 -9.93 20.29 10.51
N LEU A 197 -8.81 21.02 10.52
CA LEU A 197 -8.53 22.04 9.52
C LEU A 197 -8.56 21.45 8.09
N LEU A 198 -7.85 20.34 7.88
CA LEU A 198 -7.76 19.67 6.57
C LEU A 198 -9.11 19.16 6.07
N GLN A 199 -9.94 18.64 6.97
CA GLN A 199 -11.33 18.27 6.66
C GLN A 199 -12.17 19.49 6.28
N GLY A 200 -12.03 20.61 7.00
CA GLY A 200 -12.71 21.87 6.69
C GLY A 200 -12.35 22.44 5.32
N LEU A 201 -11.14 22.14 4.84
CA LEU A 201 -10.68 22.47 3.48
C LEU A 201 -11.05 21.41 2.43
N GLY A 202 -11.68 20.31 2.83
CA GLY A 202 -12.05 19.21 1.94
C GLY A 202 -10.87 18.41 1.41
N LEU A 203 -9.71 18.45 2.08
CA LEU A 203 -8.48 17.78 1.65
C LEU A 203 -8.29 16.40 2.28
N LEU A 204 -8.93 16.15 3.43
CA LEU A 204 -8.82 14.93 4.20
C LEU A 204 -10.21 14.46 4.66
N PHE A 205 -10.44 13.15 4.63
CA PHE A 205 -11.70 12.52 5.00
C PHE A 205 -11.42 11.54 6.14
N VAL A 206 -12.36 11.42 7.08
CA VAL A 206 -12.34 10.35 8.08
C VAL A 206 -13.53 9.46 7.82
N ILE A 207 -13.25 8.19 7.56
CA ILE A 207 -14.25 7.17 7.29
C ILE A 207 -14.19 6.09 8.36
N ARG A 208 -15.22 5.28 8.45
CA ARG A 208 -15.24 4.10 9.30
C ARG A 208 -15.25 2.85 8.44
N ARG A 209 -14.33 1.91 8.72
CA ARG A 209 -14.32 0.59 8.12
C ARG A 209 -15.03 -0.43 9.00
N ASP A 210 -15.23 -1.63 8.45
CA ASP A 210 -16.01 -2.72 9.06
C ASP A 210 -15.57 -3.09 10.49
N ASP A 211 -14.35 -2.74 10.89
CA ASP A 211 -13.77 -2.97 12.23
C ASP A 211 -14.08 -1.84 13.26
N ASP A 212 -15.00 -0.92 12.98
CA ASP A 212 -15.35 0.27 13.81
C ASP A 212 -14.18 1.25 14.06
N ILE A 213 -13.06 1.06 13.35
CA ILE A 213 -11.88 1.93 13.39
C ILE A 213 -12.07 3.12 12.45
N ASP A 214 -11.75 4.31 12.95
CA ASP A 214 -11.71 5.53 12.16
C ASP A 214 -10.40 5.58 11.36
N VAL A 215 -10.53 5.82 10.05
CA VAL A 215 -9.44 5.79 9.07
C VAL A 215 -9.36 7.15 8.38
N ASP A 216 -8.17 7.74 8.38
CA ASP A 216 -7.83 8.93 7.61
C ASP A 216 -7.64 8.55 6.14
N VAL A 217 -8.37 9.20 5.22
CA VAL A 217 -8.38 8.88 3.80
C VAL A 217 -8.31 10.14 2.96
N ILE A 218 -7.46 10.12 1.94
CA ILE A 218 -7.54 11.05 0.81
C ILE A 218 -8.19 10.28 -0.35
N PRO A 219 -9.38 10.68 -0.83
CA PRO A 219 -10.00 10.04 -1.99
C PRO A 219 -9.04 9.95 -3.17
N GLN A 220 -9.02 8.81 -3.86
CA GLN A 220 -8.02 8.51 -4.89
C GLN A 220 -7.91 9.62 -5.96
N GLU A 221 -9.05 10.12 -6.44
CA GLU A 221 -9.06 11.17 -7.46
C GLU A 221 -8.46 12.49 -6.94
N LEU A 222 -8.66 12.79 -5.66
CA LEU A 222 -8.08 13.95 -4.99
C LEU A 222 -6.59 13.74 -4.73
N ALA A 223 -6.18 12.55 -4.27
CA ALA A 223 -4.79 12.21 -4.02
C ALA A 223 -3.94 12.31 -5.30
N GLU A 224 -4.44 11.81 -6.43
CA GLU A 224 -3.79 11.92 -7.74
C GLU A 224 -3.61 13.38 -8.18
N LEU A 225 -4.59 14.24 -7.87
CA LEU A 225 -4.53 15.67 -8.15
C LEU A 225 -3.52 16.39 -7.25
N ILE A 226 -3.52 16.12 -5.94
CA ILE A 226 -2.56 16.68 -4.99
C ILE A 226 -1.13 16.26 -5.39
N ARG A 227 -0.92 14.98 -5.73
CA ARG A 227 0.37 14.47 -6.24
C ARG A 227 0.88 15.25 -7.44
N ARG A 228 0.00 15.53 -8.41
CA ARG A 228 0.33 16.33 -9.59
C ARG A 228 0.72 17.76 -9.24
N ILE A 229 -0.02 18.40 -8.32
CA ILE A 229 0.26 19.78 -7.87
C ILE A 229 1.61 19.85 -7.13
N VAL A 230 1.89 18.88 -6.27
CA VAL A 230 3.13 18.81 -5.47
C VAL A 230 4.32 18.31 -6.29
N GLY A 231 4.06 17.63 -7.41
CA GLY A 231 5.09 17.03 -8.27
C GLY A 231 5.64 15.69 -7.75
N ARG A 232 4.87 14.95 -6.95
CA ARG A 232 5.19 13.56 -6.56
C ARG A 232 4.60 12.58 -7.56
N GLU A 233 5.43 11.71 -8.13
CA GLU A 233 5.01 10.78 -9.18
C GLU A 233 4.63 9.38 -8.65
N MET A 234 5.22 8.94 -7.53
CA MET A 234 4.97 7.64 -6.91
C MET A 234 5.41 7.63 -5.45
N ARG A 235 5.05 6.56 -4.73
CA ARG A 235 5.48 6.32 -3.34
C ARG A 235 6.98 6.07 -3.23
N THR A 236 7.57 6.44 -2.10
CA THR A 236 9.01 6.31 -1.81
C THR A 236 9.47 4.85 -1.90
N GLU A 237 8.71 3.93 -1.30
CA GLU A 237 8.99 2.49 -1.37
C GLU A 237 8.87 1.93 -2.78
N ALA A 238 7.82 2.34 -3.52
CA ALA A 238 7.63 1.94 -4.90
C ALA A 238 8.78 2.44 -5.79
N TYR A 239 9.30 3.63 -5.51
CA TYR A 239 10.44 4.19 -6.22
C TYR A 239 11.74 3.44 -5.89
N ARG A 240 11.92 3.06 -4.62
CA ARG A 240 13.03 2.21 -4.19
C ARG A 240 12.98 0.85 -4.90
N ALA A 241 11.83 0.19 -4.92
CA ALA A 241 11.63 -1.07 -5.64
C ALA A 241 11.92 -0.92 -7.13
N LEU A 242 11.46 0.16 -7.76
CA LEU A 242 11.77 0.46 -9.16
C LEU A 242 13.29 0.58 -9.39
N MET A 243 14.03 1.21 -8.47
CA MET A 243 15.49 1.37 -8.56
C MET A 243 16.29 0.06 -8.42
N GLU A 244 15.65 -1.02 -7.96
CA GLU A 244 16.28 -2.33 -7.85
C GLU A 244 16.19 -3.16 -9.15
N GLU A 245 15.35 -2.74 -10.08
CA GLU A 245 15.13 -3.42 -11.35
C GLU A 245 16.36 -3.37 -12.27
N ARG A 246 16.59 -4.47 -12.99
CA ARG A 246 17.76 -4.65 -13.87
C ARG A 246 18.06 -3.47 -14.81
N PRO A 247 17.07 -2.77 -15.42
CA PRO A 247 17.34 -1.66 -16.34
C PRO A 247 17.97 -0.43 -15.67
N VAL A 248 17.66 -0.17 -14.40
CA VAL A 248 18.00 1.08 -13.70
C VAL A 248 18.94 0.90 -12.50
N ARG A 249 19.11 -0.34 -12.01
CA ARG A 249 19.95 -0.70 -10.86
C ARG A 249 21.45 -0.43 -11.03
N ARG A 250 21.94 -0.24 -12.25
CA ARG A 250 23.39 -0.13 -12.53
C ARG A 250 23.95 1.19 -11.98
N LYS A 251 25.09 1.13 -11.26
CA LYS A 251 25.77 2.32 -10.72
C LYS A 251 26.03 3.40 -11.78
N ALA A 252 26.46 3.01 -12.98
CA ALA A 252 26.68 3.94 -14.09
C ALA A 252 25.39 4.67 -14.51
N HIS A 253 24.22 4.02 -14.43
CA HIS A 253 22.95 4.69 -14.71
C HIS A 253 22.63 5.74 -13.64
N LEU A 254 22.76 5.37 -12.36
CA LEU A 254 22.51 6.29 -11.24
C LEU A 254 23.40 7.53 -11.30
N GLN A 255 24.71 7.37 -11.53
CA GLN A 255 25.65 8.48 -11.69
C GLN A 255 25.25 9.40 -12.86
N ASN A 256 24.94 8.82 -14.02
CA ASN A 256 24.48 9.59 -15.18
C ASN A 256 23.16 10.35 -14.93
N VAL A 257 22.26 9.81 -14.10
CA VAL A 257 21.00 10.47 -13.72
C VAL A 257 21.28 11.66 -12.80
N LEU A 258 22.19 11.52 -11.84
CA LEU A 258 22.58 12.61 -10.93
C LEU A 258 23.29 13.75 -11.67
N ASP A 259 24.27 13.42 -12.53
CA ASP A 259 25.00 14.39 -13.35
C ASP A 259 24.06 15.31 -14.16
N LYS A 260 23.02 14.72 -14.78
CA LYS A 260 22.06 15.47 -15.61
C LYS A 260 21.14 16.38 -14.81
N ASN A 261 20.83 16.00 -13.59
CA ASN A 261 20.01 16.82 -12.70
C ASN A 261 20.87 17.80 -11.89
N SER A 262 22.17 17.92 -12.21
CA SER A 262 23.13 18.80 -11.52
C SER A 262 23.18 18.51 -10.02
N ILE A 263 23.06 17.23 -9.65
CA ILE A 263 23.20 16.76 -8.28
C ILE A 263 24.61 16.19 -8.15
N GLU A 264 25.36 16.73 -7.20
CA GLU A 264 26.71 16.29 -6.96
C GLU A 264 26.71 14.99 -6.15
N TYR A 265 27.73 14.16 -6.38
CA TYR A 265 27.94 12.92 -5.66
C TYR A 265 29.44 12.66 -5.47
N GLY A 266 29.78 11.93 -4.42
CA GLY A 266 31.15 11.54 -4.14
C GLY A 266 31.64 10.48 -5.13
N PRO A 267 32.90 10.55 -5.62
CA PRO A 267 33.44 9.56 -6.55
C PRO A 267 33.51 8.13 -5.97
N ARG A 268 33.48 7.99 -4.63
CA ARG A 268 33.53 6.72 -3.90
C ARG A 268 32.18 6.27 -3.34
N ASP A 269 31.10 6.98 -3.63
CA ASP A 269 29.78 6.68 -3.05
C ASP A 269 29.31 5.27 -3.40
N THR A 270 28.70 4.61 -2.43
CA THR A 270 28.13 3.28 -2.61
C THR A 270 26.89 3.36 -3.50
N ARG A 271 26.47 2.22 -4.06
CA ARG A 271 25.24 2.14 -4.87
C ARG A 271 24.03 2.67 -4.08
N GLU A 272 23.95 2.31 -2.81
CA GLU A 272 22.84 2.65 -1.93
C GLU A 272 22.75 4.16 -1.68
N ILE A 273 23.90 4.82 -1.44
CA ILE A 273 23.98 6.28 -1.32
C ILE A 273 23.48 6.94 -2.62
N LEU A 274 23.95 6.47 -3.78
CA LEU A 274 23.52 6.99 -5.07
C LEU A 274 22.02 6.77 -5.34
N THR A 275 21.48 5.62 -4.95
CA THR A 275 20.04 5.34 -5.04
C THR A 275 19.24 6.30 -4.15
N ASN A 276 19.67 6.53 -2.91
CA ASN A 276 19.01 7.47 -2.01
C ASN A 276 19.07 8.91 -2.55
N LEU A 277 20.19 9.34 -3.12
CA LEU A 277 20.30 10.65 -3.78
C LEU A 277 19.33 10.77 -4.97
N VAL A 278 19.22 9.74 -5.82
CA VAL A 278 18.27 9.74 -6.94
C VAL A 278 16.83 9.83 -6.43
N ILE A 279 16.47 9.06 -5.40
CA ILE A 279 15.12 9.06 -4.82
C ILE A 279 14.78 10.44 -4.24
N ASN A 280 15.72 11.08 -3.54
CA ASN A 280 15.48 12.34 -2.83
C ASN A 280 15.44 13.58 -3.75
N TYR A 281 16.10 13.53 -4.91
CA TYR A 281 16.34 14.72 -5.72
C TYR A 281 15.88 14.61 -7.18
N VAL A 282 15.53 13.41 -7.67
CA VAL A 282 15.17 13.18 -9.07
C VAL A 282 13.78 12.53 -9.17
N PRO A 283 12.81 13.13 -9.88
CA PRO A 283 11.55 12.48 -10.22
C PRO A 283 11.74 11.17 -10.98
N ALA A 284 10.89 10.17 -10.72
CA ALA A 284 11.00 8.84 -11.31
C ALA A 284 11.02 8.87 -12.84
N SER A 285 10.23 9.74 -13.46
CA SER A 285 10.17 9.94 -14.91
C SER A 285 11.52 10.32 -15.50
N LYS A 286 12.24 11.23 -14.84
CA LYS A 286 13.59 11.67 -15.23
C LYS A 286 14.67 10.64 -14.92
N ALA A 287 14.44 9.77 -13.94
CA ALA A 287 15.38 8.70 -13.62
C ALA A 287 15.27 7.52 -14.60
N ILE A 288 14.07 7.27 -15.15
CA ILE A 288 13.81 6.21 -16.14
C ILE A 288 14.23 6.67 -17.55
N CYS A 289 13.80 7.85 -17.97
CA CYS A 289 14.00 8.36 -19.32
C CYS A 289 14.88 9.60 -19.35
N SER A 290 15.68 9.72 -20.41
CA SER A 290 16.41 10.95 -20.71
C SER A 290 16.11 11.41 -22.13
N LYS A 291 16.09 12.74 -22.33
CA LYS A 291 15.86 13.38 -23.64
C LYS A 291 16.95 13.07 -24.68
N ASN A 292 18.04 12.38 -24.32
CA ASN A 292 19.14 12.04 -25.22
C ASN A 292 19.14 10.52 -25.52
N PRO A 293 19.08 10.08 -26.80
CA PRO A 293 19.03 8.67 -27.19
C PRO A 293 20.28 7.84 -26.82
N TYR A 294 21.38 8.48 -26.42
CA TYR A 294 22.59 7.80 -25.96
C TYR A 294 22.60 7.51 -24.45
N TYR A 295 21.65 8.03 -23.69
CA TYR A 295 21.66 7.97 -22.22
C TYR A 295 20.25 7.85 -21.66
N GLY A 296 20.01 6.97 -20.68
CA GLY A 296 18.66 6.59 -20.24
C GLY A 296 18.08 5.43 -21.07
N LEU A 297 16.88 4.96 -20.72
CA LEU A 297 16.27 3.86 -21.46
C LEU A 297 15.77 4.34 -22.81
N THR A 298 16.27 3.71 -23.88
CA THR A 298 15.78 3.93 -25.24
C THR A 298 14.33 3.47 -25.37
N ASN A 299 13.59 4.00 -26.35
CA ASN A 299 12.22 3.56 -26.64
C ASN A 299 12.15 2.02 -26.83
N LYS A 300 13.15 1.40 -27.47
CA LYS A 300 13.25 -0.07 -27.58
C LYS A 300 13.38 -0.78 -26.23
N GLN A 301 14.15 -0.21 -25.29
CA GLN A 301 14.29 -0.76 -23.94
C GLN A 301 13.02 -0.57 -23.11
N LEU A 302 12.38 0.60 -23.21
CA LEU A 302 11.09 0.86 -22.57
C LEU A 302 10.00 -0.06 -23.10
N SER A 303 9.92 -0.23 -24.42
CA SER A 303 9.00 -1.16 -25.07
C SER A 303 9.21 -2.61 -24.61
N ARG A 304 10.47 -3.03 -24.44
CA ARG A 304 10.80 -4.34 -23.90
C ARG A 304 10.38 -4.44 -22.43
N TRP A 305 10.70 -3.42 -21.62
CA TRP A 305 10.34 -3.41 -20.21
C TRP A 305 8.82 -3.42 -20.00
N CYS A 306 8.06 -2.60 -20.74
CA CYS A 306 6.60 -2.67 -20.72
C CYS A 306 6.09 -4.07 -21.07
N ARG A 307 6.67 -4.73 -22.08
CA ARG A 307 6.31 -6.11 -22.43
C ARG A 307 6.61 -7.10 -21.30
N ASP A 308 7.78 -6.97 -20.67
CA ASP A 308 8.20 -7.82 -19.56
C ASP A 308 7.27 -7.63 -18.34
N LEU A 309 6.77 -6.41 -18.12
CA LEU A 309 5.78 -6.08 -17.08
C LEU A 309 4.33 -6.43 -17.46
N GLY A 310 4.07 -6.91 -18.69
CA GLY A 310 2.72 -7.20 -19.19
C GLY A 310 1.90 -5.95 -19.56
N GLU A 311 2.51 -4.79 -19.65
CA GLU A 311 1.89 -3.51 -20.00
C GLU A 311 1.85 -3.27 -21.52
N ALA A 312 0.93 -2.42 -21.96
CA ALA A 312 0.82 -2.05 -23.38
C ALA A 312 2.12 -1.38 -23.88
N VAL A 313 2.54 -1.75 -25.09
CA VAL A 313 3.81 -1.28 -25.72
C VAL A 313 3.60 -0.10 -26.68
N ALA A 314 2.37 0.19 -27.08
CA ALA A 314 2.06 1.28 -28.00
C ALA A 314 2.06 2.64 -27.31
N GLY A 315 2.67 3.67 -27.89
CA GLY A 315 2.60 5.04 -27.37
C GLY A 315 3.88 5.85 -27.50
N THR A 316 3.84 7.08 -26.97
CA THR A 316 5.01 7.94 -26.83
C THR A 316 5.93 7.45 -25.70
N THR A 317 7.18 7.94 -25.69
CA THR A 317 8.14 7.63 -24.61
C THR A 317 7.58 7.99 -23.23
N ASP A 318 6.94 9.15 -23.12
CA ASP A 318 6.37 9.64 -21.87
C ASP A 318 5.18 8.79 -21.41
N GLU A 319 4.34 8.32 -22.34
CA GLU A 319 3.24 7.39 -22.03
C GLU A 319 3.76 6.04 -21.51
N MET A 320 4.83 5.50 -22.10
CA MET A 320 5.45 4.25 -21.62
C MET A 320 6.05 4.42 -20.23
N VAL A 321 6.75 5.53 -19.98
CA VAL A 321 7.29 5.85 -18.65
C VAL A 321 6.17 5.98 -17.63
N GLY A 322 5.09 6.68 -17.98
CA GLY A 322 3.91 6.81 -17.13
C GLY A 322 3.29 5.46 -16.75
N ARG A 323 3.22 4.50 -17.69
CA ARG A 323 2.74 3.13 -17.41
C ARG A 323 3.66 2.37 -16.46
N ILE A 324 4.98 2.46 -16.65
CA ILE A 324 5.95 1.83 -15.74
C ILE A 324 5.79 2.42 -14.34
N ILE A 325 5.73 3.75 -14.21
CA ILE A 325 5.52 4.43 -12.92
C ILE A 325 4.21 3.95 -12.27
N ALA A 326 3.11 3.97 -13.01
CA ALA A 326 1.81 3.52 -12.50
C ALA A 326 1.80 2.04 -12.11
N HIS A 327 2.54 1.19 -12.82
CA HIS A 327 2.66 -0.24 -12.52
C HIS A 327 3.33 -0.46 -11.15
N PHE A 328 4.51 0.14 -10.95
CA PHE A 328 5.22 0.04 -9.67
C PHE A 328 4.47 0.74 -8.53
N ASP A 329 3.80 1.86 -8.78
CA ASP A 329 3.02 2.56 -7.76
C ASP A 329 1.76 1.79 -7.34
N ARG A 330 1.20 0.94 -8.21
CA ARG A 330 0.09 0.01 -7.87
C ARG A 330 0.56 -1.26 -7.16
N ARG A 331 1.86 -1.54 -7.13
CA ARG A 331 2.38 -2.72 -6.45
C ARG A 331 2.17 -2.54 -4.94
N ARG A 332 1.44 -3.42 -4.28
CA ARG A 332 1.33 -3.37 -2.82
C ARG A 332 2.72 -3.51 -2.21
N PRO A 333 3.03 -2.75 -1.15
CA PRO A 333 4.22 -3.03 -0.35
C PRO A 333 4.22 -4.51 0.00
N ALA A 334 5.37 -5.17 -0.10
CA ALA A 334 5.49 -6.48 0.52
C ALA A 334 5.20 -6.29 2.00
N ALA A 335 4.33 -7.12 2.59
CA ALA A 335 4.13 -7.09 4.04
C ALA A 335 5.52 -7.17 4.69
N GLU A 336 5.89 -6.15 5.47
CA GLU A 336 7.20 -6.07 6.11
C GLU A 336 7.45 -7.39 6.84
N HIS A 337 8.49 -8.08 6.40
CA HIS A 337 9.08 -9.25 7.03
C HIS A 337 8.06 -10.22 7.66
N ALA A 338 7.19 -10.79 6.83
CA ALA A 338 6.92 -12.19 7.11
C ALA A 338 8.23 -12.94 6.88
N ASP A 339 8.84 -13.46 7.97
CA ASP A 339 9.95 -14.42 7.89
C ASP A 339 9.62 -15.62 6.96
N ASP A 340 8.33 -15.77 6.63
CA ASP A 340 7.76 -16.73 5.73
C ASP A 340 7.31 -16.09 4.40
N GLU A 341 8.02 -16.39 3.30
CA GLU A 341 7.65 -15.97 1.94
C GLU A 341 6.20 -16.35 1.57
N ARG A 342 5.65 -17.42 2.17
CA ARG A 342 4.28 -17.91 1.93
C ARG A 342 3.22 -16.92 2.37
N ALA A 343 3.50 -16.04 3.34
CA ALA A 343 2.58 -14.99 3.75
C ALA A 343 2.29 -14.01 2.61
N SER A 344 3.30 -13.69 1.79
CA SER A 344 3.11 -12.83 0.62
C SER A 344 2.18 -13.48 -0.42
N TRP A 345 2.22 -14.81 -0.56
CA TRP A 345 1.35 -15.55 -1.49
C TRP A 345 -0.06 -15.69 -0.94
N TYR A 346 -0.20 -15.83 0.38
CA TYR A 346 -1.49 -15.83 1.08
C TYR A 346 -2.29 -14.53 0.85
N GLU A 347 -1.62 -13.38 0.74
CA GLU A 347 -2.31 -12.13 0.38
C GLU A 347 -3.05 -12.24 -0.96
N TYR A 348 -2.46 -12.95 -1.93
CA TYR A 348 -3.01 -13.16 -3.26
C TYR A 348 -3.70 -14.52 -3.43
N TYR A 349 -4.12 -15.16 -2.33
CA TYR A 349 -4.65 -16.53 -2.32
C TYR A 349 -5.78 -16.79 -3.32
N ALA A 350 -6.78 -15.91 -3.36
CA ALA A 350 -7.90 -16.03 -4.30
C ALA A 350 -7.48 -15.79 -5.76
N ALA A 351 -6.48 -14.93 -6.00
CA ALA A 351 -5.94 -14.66 -7.32
C ALA A 351 -5.11 -15.85 -7.84
N LEU A 352 -4.35 -16.51 -6.96
CA LEU A 352 -3.65 -17.77 -7.25
C LEU A 352 -4.63 -18.88 -7.62
N ALA A 353 -5.75 -19.00 -6.91
CA ALA A 353 -6.79 -19.97 -7.26
C ALA A 353 -7.42 -19.71 -8.65
N ARG A 354 -7.62 -18.43 -9.01
CA ARG A 354 -8.23 -18.03 -10.30
C ARG A 354 -7.26 -17.98 -11.49
N ARG A 355 -5.96 -18.15 -11.24
CA ARG A 355 -4.89 -17.89 -12.23
C ARG A 355 -5.01 -16.49 -12.83
N ASP A 356 -5.24 -15.48 -12.00
CA ASP A 356 -5.25 -14.08 -12.44
C ASP A 356 -3.80 -13.63 -12.72
N TYR A 357 -3.25 -14.05 -13.87
CA TYR A 357 -1.86 -13.79 -14.23
C TYR A 357 -1.57 -12.30 -14.35
N ALA A 358 -2.57 -11.49 -14.73
CA ALA A 358 -2.42 -10.04 -14.83
C ALA A 358 -2.12 -9.45 -13.45
N LEU A 359 -2.96 -9.77 -12.45
CA LEU A 359 -2.74 -9.31 -11.09
C LEU A 359 -1.46 -9.89 -10.50
N LEU A 360 -1.27 -11.21 -10.59
CA LEU A 360 -0.13 -11.91 -9.97
C LEU A 360 1.22 -11.45 -10.50
N ARG A 361 1.35 -11.22 -11.82
CA ARG A 361 2.59 -10.68 -12.40
C ARG A 361 2.78 -9.21 -12.06
N SER A 362 1.71 -8.41 -12.08
CA SER A 362 1.80 -6.98 -11.72
C SER A 362 2.28 -6.75 -10.28
N GLN A 363 1.99 -7.70 -9.41
CA GLN A 363 2.40 -7.66 -8.00
C GLN A 363 3.74 -8.37 -7.75
N GLY A 364 4.33 -8.98 -8.79
CA GLY A 364 5.57 -9.75 -8.69
C GLY A 364 5.43 -11.06 -7.91
N VAL A 365 4.22 -11.59 -7.77
CA VAL A 365 3.94 -12.85 -7.05
C VAL A 365 4.44 -14.04 -7.86
N ILE A 366 4.31 -13.99 -9.19
CA ILE A 366 4.78 -15.04 -10.11
C ILE A 366 5.63 -14.43 -11.22
N GLU A 367 6.65 -15.17 -11.65
CA GLU A 367 7.37 -14.88 -12.90
C GLU A 367 6.87 -15.76 -14.06
N LYS A 368 6.46 -17.00 -13.74
CA LYS A 368 6.01 -18.01 -14.72
C LYS A 368 4.69 -18.64 -14.30
N ASP A 369 3.85 -18.98 -15.27
CA ASP A 369 2.49 -19.50 -15.02
C ASP A 369 2.50 -20.82 -14.24
N LEU A 370 3.51 -21.66 -14.48
CA LEU A 370 3.73 -22.93 -13.80
C LEU A 370 3.98 -22.81 -12.29
N GLU A 371 4.33 -21.62 -11.78
CA GLU A 371 4.52 -21.39 -10.35
C GLU A 371 3.18 -21.25 -9.59
N THR A 372 2.08 -21.00 -10.31
CA THR A 372 0.79 -20.66 -9.70
C THR A 372 0.23 -21.80 -8.85
N GLU A 373 0.31 -23.05 -9.33
CA GLU A 373 -0.18 -24.24 -8.60
C GLU A 373 0.62 -24.46 -7.32
N SER A 374 1.94 -24.56 -7.43
CA SER A 374 2.85 -24.72 -6.27
C SER A 374 2.69 -23.59 -5.24
N LYS A 375 2.60 -22.32 -5.68
CA LYS A 375 2.39 -21.19 -4.76
C LYS A 375 1.02 -21.22 -4.09
N PHE A 376 0.00 -21.71 -4.78
CA PHE A 376 -1.35 -21.87 -4.20
C PHE A 376 -1.37 -22.96 -3.11
N GLU A 377 -0.69 -24.08 -3.35
CA GLU A 377 -0.52 -25.16 -2.36
C GLU A 377 0.24 -24.66 -1.12
N GLU A 378 1.36 -23.95 -1.32
CA GLU A 378 2.16 -23.43 -0.21
C GLU A 378 1.43 -22.33 0.59
N ALA A 379 0.67 -21.45 -0.10
CA ALA A 379 -0.19 -20.47 0.56
C ALA A 379 -1.32 -21.13 1.36
N THR A 380 -1.84 -22.28 0.91
CA THR A 380 -2.84 -23.06 1.65
C THR A 380 -2.24 -23.70 2.90
N ASN A 381 -1.02 -24.23 2.79
CA ASN A 381 -0.28 -24.74 3.93
C ASN A 381 -0.05 -23.64 4.99
N TYR A 382 0.33 -22.44 4.55
CA TYR A 382 0.46 -21.27 5.44
C TYR A 382 -0.87 -20.88 6.10
N LEU A 383 -1.98 -20.90 5.36
CA LEU A 383 -3.32 -20.64 5.89
C LEU A 383 -3.65 -21.61 7.03
N PHE A 384 -3.46 -22.92 6.81
CA PHE A 384 -3.71 -23.92 7.85
C PHE A 384 -2.74 -23.80 9.03
N SER A 385 -1.47 -23.48 8.79
CA SER A 385 -0.47 -23.40 9.86
C SER A 385 -0.56 -22.14 10.70
N GLU A 386 -0.54 -20.98 10.06
CA GLU A 386 -0.41 -19.71 10.76
C GLU A 386 -1.76 -19.11 11.16
N LYS A 387 -2.78 -19.23 10.31
CA LYS A 387 -4.10 -18.62 10.55
C LYS A 387 -5.03 -19.56 11.32
N LEU A 388 -5.09 -20.83 10.93
CA LEU A 388 -5.95 -21.82 11.59
C LEU A 388 -5.26 -22.61 12.71
N LYS A 389 -3.95 -22.36 12.96
CA LYS A 389 -3.15 -22.96 14.04
C LYS A 389 -3.11 -24.49 14.04
N HIS A 390 -3.02 -25.09 12.85
CA HIS A 390 -2.84 -26.54 12.66
C HIS A 390 -1.43 -26.86 12.17
N THR A 391 -1.04 -28.13 12.18
CA THR A 391 0.26 -28.55 11.63
C THR A 391 0.04 -29.54 10.49
N PRO A 392 0.14 -29.08 9.22
CA PRO A 392 0.13 -29.96 8.06
C PRO A 392 1.17 -31.08 8.17
N LEU A 393 0.74 -32.31 7.86
CA LEU A 393 1.60 -33.49 7.89
C LEU A 393 2.34 -33.63 6.56
N LYS A 394 3.65 -33.92 6.61
CA LYS A 394 4.45 -34.21 5.42
C LYS A 394 4.13 -35.59 4.87
N GLN A 395 3.92 -35.68 3.56
CA GLN A 395 3.61 -36.91 2.85
C GLN A 395 4.77 -37.27 1.89
N PRO A 396 5.24 -38.52 1.84
CA PRO A 396 6.30 -38.93 0.92
C PRO A 396 5.76 -39.26 -0.48
N GLY A 397 6.52 -38.93 -1.52
CA GLY A 397 6.20 -39.23 -2.93
C GLY A 397 5.54 -38.06 -3.66
N SER A 398 4.97 -38.33 -4.84
CA SER A 398 4.27 -37.32 -5.67
C SER A 398 2.81 -37.69 -5.95
N ASN A 399 2.32 -38.79 -5.37
CA ASN A 399 0.96 -39.29 -5.57
C ASN A 399 0.17 -39.21 -4.25
N HIS A 400 0.06 -38.00 -3.71
CA HIS A 400 -0.62 -37.68 -2.47
C HIS A 400 -1.48 -36.43 -2.68
N PRO A 401 -2.48 -36.16 -1.82
CA PRO A 401 -3.20 -34.89 -1.82
C PRO A 401 -2.26 -33.73 -1.46
N ASP A 402 -2.62 -32.51 -1.85
CA ASP A 402 -1.80 -31.32 -1.63
C ASP A 402 -1.58 -31.01 -0.15
N GLY A 403 -2.50 -31.45 0.72
CA GLY A 403 -2.18 -31.56 2.13
C GLY A 403 -3.07 -32.44 2.98
N LEU A 404 -2.61 -32.62 4.22
CA LEU A 404 -3.12 -33.57 5.19
C LEU A 404 -3.02 -33.01 6.62
N LEU A 405 -4.09 -33.14 7.38
CA LEU A 405 -4.16 -32.80 8.81
C LEU A 405 -4.62 -33.98 9.66
N SER A 406 -4.09 -34.08 10.88
CA SER A 406 -4.56 -35.05 11.86
C SER A 406 -5.83 -34.56 12.56
N LEU A 407 -6.90 -35.36 12.47
CA LEU A 407 -8.15 -35.17 13.20
C LEU A 407 -8.29 -36.30 14.24
N GLY A 408 -7.38 -36.33 15.21
CA GLY A 408 -7.28 -37.42 16.19
C GLY A 408 -7.04 -38.80 15.53
N PRO A 409 -7.97 -39.77 15.65
CA PRO A 409 -7.85 -41.08 15.00
C PRO A 409 -8.18 -41.04 13.49
N ARG A 410 -8.51 -39.88 12.93
CA ARG A 410 -8.91 -39.69 11.53
C ARG A 410 -8.01 -38.66 10.85
N TYR A 411 -8.14 -38.53 9.53
CA TYR A 411 -7.48 -37.49 8.74
C TYR A 411 -8.48 -36.52 8.10
N LEU A 412 -8.04 -35.29 7.89
CA LEU A 412 -8.65 -34.37 6.95
C LEU A 412 -7.64 -34.14 5.82
N MET A 413 -8.09 -34.29 4.58
CA MET A 413 -7.26 -34.07 3.40
C MET A 413 -7.79 -32.89 2.60
N TRP A 414 -6.93 -32.23 1.83
CA TRP A 414 -7.37 -31.25 0.85
C TRP A 414 -6.56 -31.33 -0.44
N ASP A 415 -7.18 -30.80 -1.48
CA ASP A 415 -6.58 -30.65 -2.81
C ASP A 415 -6.94 -29.27 -3.38
N ASN A 416 -5.94 -28.61 -3.93
CA ASN A 416 -5.93 -27.26 -4.45
C ASN A 416 -6.13 -27.30 -5.97
N LYS A 417 -7.28 -26.80 -6.44
CA LYS A 417 -7.56 -26.68 -7.87
C LYS A 417 -7.50 -25.22 -8.30
N SER A 418 -6.37 -24.83 -8.90
CA SER A 418 -6.23 -23.52 -9.54
C SER A 418 -6.71 -23.56 -11.00
N LYS A 419 -7.62 -22.68 -11.40
CA LYS A 419 -8.19 -22.64 -12.77
C LYS A 419 -8.81 -21.27 -13.11
N GLU A 420 -8.82 -20.87 -14.37
CA GLU A 420 -9.50 -19.65 -14.83
C GLU A 420 -11.03 -19.79 -14.90
N SER A 421 -11.52 -21.02 -15.05
CA SER A 421 -12.93 -21.37 -15.11
C SER A 421 -13.37 -22.18 -13.89
N PRO A 422 -14.69 -22.27 -13.61
CA PRO A 422 -15.20 -23.09 -12.52
C PRO A 422 -14.71 -24.55 -12.60
N VAL A 423 -14.39 -25.11 -11.44
CA VAL A 423 -13.94 -26.50 -11.32
C VAL A 423 -15.14 -27.43 -11.47
N ASN A 424 -15.00 -28.47 -12.29
CA ASN A 424 -15.96 -29.56 -12.39
C ASN A 424 -15.46 -30.72 -11.54
N LEU A 425 -16.17 -31.03 -10.45
CA LEU A 425 -15.76 -32.07 -9.50
C LEU A 425 -15.66 -33.44 -10.17
N ARG A 426 -16.53 -33.76 -11.14
CA ARG A 426 -16.62 -35.09 -11.74
C ARG A 426 -15.30 -35.56 -12.37
N ASP A 427 -14.50 -34.63 -12.85
CA ASP A 427 -13.19 -34.92 -13.46
C ASP A 427 -12.14 -35.39 -12.43
N HIS A 428 -12.39 -35.13 -11.14
CA HIS A 428 -11.41 -35.32 -10.07
C HIS A 428 -11.85 -36.32 -8.99
N ILE A 429 -13.13 -36.72 -8.93
CA ILE A 429 -13.63 -37.64 -7.88
C ILE A 429 -12.78 -38.91 -7.75
N ASN A 430 -12.47 -39.57 -8.87
CA ASN A 430 -11.69 -40.82 -8.85
C ASN A 430 -10.28 -40.63 -8.27
N GLN A 431 -9.68 -39.45 -8.49
CA GLN A 431 -8.37 -39.10 -7.95
C GLN A 431 -8.47 -38.95 -6.42
N PHE A 432 -9.46 -38.21 -5.93
CA PHE A 432 -9.69 -37.98 -4.51
C PHE A 432 -10.05 -39.26 -3.75
N ASP A 433 -10.92 -40.07 -4.33
CA ASP A 433 -11.29 -41.39 -3.82
C ASP A 433 -10.05 -42.30 -3.67
N GLY A 434 -9.21 -42.31 -4.71
CA GLY A 434 -7.94 -43.03 -4.68
C GLY A 434 -6.93 -42.53 -3.63
N TYR A 435 -6.98 -41.26 -3.23
CA TYR A 435 -6.18 -40.75 -2.11
C TYR A 435 -6.74 -41.20 -0.76
N MET A 436 -8.05 -41.10 -0.58
CA MET A 436 -8.71 -41.51 0.66
C MET A 436 -8.58 -43.02 0.92
N ASP A 437 -8.65 -43.85 -0.12
CA ASP A 437 -8.51 -45.31 0.00
C ASP A 437 -7.08 -45.75 0.35
N LYS A 438 -6.07 -44.97 -0.03
CA LYS A 438 -4.65 -45.24 0.29
C LYS A 438 -4.24 -44.70 1.65
N ALA A 439 -5.10 -43.95 2.33
CA ALA A 439 -4.79 -43.31 3.59
C ALA A 439 -4.63 -44.33 4.73
N GLU A 440 -3.67 -44.11 5.63
CA GLU A 440 -3.47 -44.99 6.80
C GLU A 440 -4.59 -44.86 7.85
N LYS A 441 -5.31 -43.73 7.86
CA LYS A 441 -6.44 -43.48 8.76
C LYS A 441 -7.68 -43.07 7.95
N PRO A 442 -8.90 -43.33 8.47
CA PRO A 442 -10.13 -42.90 7.81
C PRO A 442 -10.15 -41.39 7.56
N VAL A 443 -10.60 -41.00 6.37
CA VAL A 443 -10.68 -39.60 5.92
C VAL A 443 -12.15 -39.18 5.84
N PRO A 444 -12.78 -38.74 6.95
CA PRO A 444 -14.18 -38.31 6.94
C PRO A 444 -14.42 -37.04 6.12
N ILE A 445 -13.41 -36.18 5.93
CA ILE A 445 -13.54 -34.88 5.27
C ILE A 445 -12.42 -34.74 4.24
N PHE A 446 -12.80 -34.55 2.99
CA PHE A 446 -11.91 -34.19 1.89
C PHE A 446 -12.31 -32.82 1.35
N LEU A 447 -11.44 -31.83 1.50
CA LEU A 447 -11.68 -30.48 1.02
C LEU A 447 -11.17 -30.32 -0.41
N VAL A 448 -12.01 -29.76 -1.28
CA VAL A 448 -11.58 -29.28 -2.59
C VAL A 448 -11.60 -27.77 -2.54
N ILE A 449 -10.43 -27.15 -2.70
CA ILE A 449 -10.24 -25.71 -2.60
C ILE A 449 -10.01 -25.15 -4.00
N GLY A 450 -10.90 -24.29 -4.47
CA GLY A 450 -10.83 -23.77 -5.84
C GLY A 450 -11.32 -22.34 -6.01
N PRO A 451 -11.23 -21.78 -7.22
CA PRO A 451 -11.69 -20.42 -7.52
C PRO A 451 -13.21 -20.27 -7.52
N ALA A 452 -13.90 -21.29 -8.05
CA ALA A 452 -15.34 -21.44 -8.19
C ALA A 452 -15.64 -22.90 -8.59
N PHE A 453 -16.89 -23.34 -8.45
CA PHE A 453 -17.34 -24.67 -8.82
C PHE A 453 -18.57 -24.58 -9.74
N THR A 454 -18.77 -25.60 -10.59
CA THR A 454 -20.01 -25.71 -11.37
C THR A 454 -21.18 -26.12 -10.47
N GLU A 455 -22.42 -25.77 -10.85
CA GLU A 455 -23.62 -26.19 -10.11
C GLU A 455 -23.71 -27.73 -9.99
N GLU A 456 -23.32 -28.44 -11.05
CA GLU A 456 -23.25 -29.90 -11.09
C GLU A 456 -22.30 -30.48 -10.02
N SER A 457 -21.24 -29.76 -9.66
CA SER A 457 -20.26 -30.23 -8.68
C SER A 457 -20.87 -30.40 -7.29
N GLU A 458 -21.85 -29.57 -6.92
CA GLU A 458 -22.54 -29.69 -5.63
C GLU A 458 -23.42 -30.95 -5.56
N PHE A 459 -24.12 -31.25 -6.66
CA PHE A 459 -24.90 -32.48 -6.79
C PHE A 459 -24.00 -33.71 -6.75
N GLU A 460 -22.86 -33.67 -7.42
CA GLU A 460 -21.88 -34.75 -7.45
C GLU A 460 -21.25 -35.00 -6.07
N ALA A 461 -20.89 -33.95 -5.33
CA ALA A 461 -20.39 -34.08 -3.96
C ALA A 461 -21.44 -34.67 -3.01
N THR A 462 -22.71 -34.27 -3.19
CA THR A 462 -23.83 -34.82 -2.42
C THR A 462 -24.07 -36.30 -2.76
N ARG A 463 -24.05 -36.65 -4.06
CA ARG A 463 -24.17 -38.05 -4.53
C ARG A 463 -23.04 -38.91 -3.96
N TYR A 464 -21.81 -38.39 -3.97
CA TYR A 464 -20.65 -39.09 -3.44
C TYR A 464 -20.82 -39.47 -1.96
N ARG A 465 -21.36 -38.58 -1.10
CA ARG A 465 -21.67 -38.92 0.31
C ARG A 465 -22.78 -39.95 0.45
N VAL A 466 -23.77 -39.96 -0.45
CA VAL A 466 -24.83 -40.99 -0.43
C VAL A 466 -24.24 -42.37 -0.76
N GLU A 467 -23.29 -42.41 -1.69
CA GLU A 467 -22.56 -43.63 -2.07
C GLU A 467 -21.54 -44.06 -1.00
N HIS A 468 -20.96 -43.10 -0.27
CA HIS A 468 -19.94 -43.33 0.77
C HIS A 468 -20.36 -42.72 2.11
N TYR A 469 -20.97 -43.53 2.97
CA TYR A 469 -21.60 -43.06 4.21
C TYR A 469 -20.62 -42.45 5.24
N ASP A 470 -19.35 -42.84 5.20
CA ASP A 470 -18.33 -42.51 6.20
C ASP A 470 -17.39 -41.37 5.78
N ARG A 471 -17.50 -40.85 4.55
CA ARG A 471 -16.66 -39.77 4.03
C ARG A 471 -17.46 -38.75 3.20
N THR A 472 -16.99 -37.51 3.19
CA THR A 472 -17.60 -36.44 2.40
C THR A 472 -16.55 -35.62 1.65
N ILE A 473 -16.95 -35.14 0.47
CA ILE A 473 -16.20 -34.15 -0.29
C ILE A 473 -16.87 -32.80 -0.07
N THR A 474 -16.11 -31.85 0.47
CA THR A 474 -16.58 -30.49 0.73
C THR A 474 -15.90 -29.53 -0.23
N LEU A 475 -16.71 -28.78 -0.98
CA LEU A 475 -16.26 -27.77 -1.94
C LEU A 475 -16.21 -26.41 -1.24
N ILE A 476 -15.02 -25.81 -1.15
CA ILE A 476 -14.82 -24.48 -0.56
C ILE A 476 -14.06 -23.59 -1.54
N THR A 477 -14.47 -22.33 -1.70
CA THR A 477 -13.69 -21.43 -2.53
C THR A 477 -12.49 -20.89 -1.77
N ALA A 478 -11.42 -20.55 -2.49
CA ALA A 478 -10.24 -19.93 -1.89
C ALA A 478 -10.60 -18.63 -1.15
N GLY A 479 -11.55 -17.85 -1.67
CA GLY A 479 -12.07 -16.65 -0.99
C GLY A 479 -12.72 -16.98 0.35
N GLU A 480 -13.69 -17.89 0.37
CA GLU A 480 -14.38 -18.27 1.61
C GLU A 480 -13.46 -18.89 2.66
N LEU A 481 -12.48 -19.70 2.24
CA LEU A 481 -11.51 -20.28 3.17
C LEU A 481 -10.58 -19.20 3.74
N LYS A 482 -10.20 -18.21 2.92
CA LYS A 482 -9.41 -17.05 3.38
C LYS A 482 -10.20 -16.25 4.39
N ASP A 483 -11.43 -15.86 4.06
CA ASP A 483 -12.31 -15.08 4.94
C ASP A 483 -12.53 -15.79 6.28
N LEU A 484 -12.77 -17.11 6.26
CA LEU A 484 -12.88 -17.93 7.47
C LEU A 484 -11.59 -17.90 8.32
N ALA A 485 -10.43 -17.99 7.67
CA ALA A 485 -9.15 -18.00 8.36
C ALA A 485 -8.80 -16.63 8.95
N GLU A 486 -9.15 -15.54 8.27
CA GLU A 486 -8.97 -14.17 8.78
C GLU A 486 -9.91 -13.90 9.96
N GLU A 487 -11.19 -14.29 9.86
CA GLU A 487 -12.14 -14.19 10.96
C GLU A 487 -11.67 -15.00 12.19
N TRP A 488 -11.16 -16.22 11.98
CA TRP A 488 -10.66 -17.03 13.10
C TRP A 488 -9.42 -16.41 13.76
N ALA A 489 -8.49 -15.89 12.96
CA ALA A 489 -7.24 -15.31 13.45
C ALA A 489 -7.40 -13.87 14.00
N SER A 490 -8.56 -13.23 13.81
CA SER A 490 -8.82 -11.87 14.27
C SER A 490 -8.70 -11.76 15.80
N PRO A 491 -8.08 -10.69 16.33
CA PRO A 491 -8.04 -10.43 17.77
C PRO A 491 -9.42 -10.32 18.43
N GLU A 492 -10.46 -10.01 17.66
CA GLU A 492 -11.84 -9.95 18.14
C GLU A 492 -12.39 -11.32 18.53
N ASN A 493 -11.91 -12.39 17.89
CA ASN A 493 -12.25 -13.75 18.24
C ASN A 493 -11.51 -14.14 19.53
N LYS A 494 -12.27 -14.50 20.57
CA LYS A 494 -11.70 -14.87 21.88
C LYS A 494 -10.83 -16.12 21.81
N ARG A 495 -10.98 -16.91 20.75
CA ARG A 495 -10.30 -18.19 20.53
C ARG A 495 -9.25 -18.12 19.42
N HIS A 496 -8.81 -16.92 19.01
CA HIS A 496 -7.82 -16.76 17.93
C HIS A 496 -6.48 -17.46 18.17
N GLN A 497 -6.13 -17.77 19.43
CA GLN A 497 -4.92 -18.52 19.78
C GLN A 497 -5.12 -20.05 19.75
N GLU A 498 -6.36 -20.53 19.66
CA GLU A 498 -6.67 -21.96 19.64
C GLU A 498 -6.72 -22.51 18.20
N PRO A 499 -6.38 -23.79 17.98
CA PRO A 499 -6.58 -24.45 16.69
C PRO A 499 -8.04 -24.44 16.26
N PHE A 500 -8.28 -24.08 14.99
CA PHE A 500 -9.62 -24.06 14.42
C PHE A 500 -10.31 -25.44 14.52
N PRO A 501 -11.60 -25.53 14.88
CA PRO A 501 -12.29 -26.83 14.94
C PRO A 501 -12.55 -27.41 13.54
N LEU A 502 -11.61 -28.21 13.02
CA LEU A 502 -11.65 -28.78 11.65
C LEU A 502 -12.94 -29.52 11.30
N GLY A 503 -13.66 -30.07 12.29
CA GLY A 503 -14.95 -30.72 12.07
C GLY A 503 -16.03 -29.79 11.49
N LEU A 504 -15.89 -28.46 11.67
CA LEU A 504 -16.79 -27.46 11.09
C LEU A 504 -16.67 -27.33 9.57
N LEU A 505 -15.58 -27.84 8.99
CA LEU A 505 -15.40 -27.92 7.54
C LEU A 505 -16.11 -29.14 6.93
N GLY A 506 -16.68 -30.04 7.74
CA GLY A 506 -17.36 -31.26 7.29
C GLY A 506 -18.79 -31.03 6.81
N THR A 507 -19.00 -30.08 5.90
CA THR A 507 -20.31 -29.78 5.31
C THR A 507 -20.55 -30.55 4.03
N ASN A 508 -21.80 -30.89 3.75
CA ASN A 508 -22.16 -31.60 2.51
C ASN A 508 -22.16 -30.69 1.29
N GLY A 509 -21.42 -31.10 0.26
CA GLY A 509 -21.38 -30.35 -0.98
C GLY A 509 -20.65 -29.03 -0.76
N ARG A 510 -21.36 -27.92 -0.96
CA ARG A 510 -20.78 -26.58 -0.88
C ARG A 510 -20.68 -26.08 0.54
N TYR A 511 -19.49 -25.64 0.93
CA TYR A 511 -19.28 -24.90 2.17
C TYR A 511 -20.15 -23.64 2.20
N SER A 512 -20.80 -23.39 3.33
CA SER A 512 -21.52 -22.14 3.58
C SER A 512 -21.19 -21.61 4.96
N ARG A 513 -20.70 -20.37 5.03
CA ARG A 513 -20.39 -19.66 6.28
C ARG A 513 -21.57 -19.66 7.26
N SER A 514 -22.80 -19.60 6.76
CA SER A 514 -24.03 -19.62 7.57
C SER A 514 -24.19 -20.88 8.43
N GLN A 515 -23.63 -22.02 7.98
CA GLN A 515 -23.72 -23.31 8.65
C GLN A 515 -22.72 -23.46 9.80
N VAL A 516 -21.68 -22.62 9.83
CA VAL A 516 -20.61 -22.65 10.85
C VAL A 516 -21.03 -21.92 12.14
N GLY A 517 -22.10 -21.11 12.11
CA GLY A 517 -22.57 -20.34 13.26
C GLY A 517 -21.67 -19.15 13.62
N LYS A 518 -21.91 -18.47 14.75
CA LYS A 518 -21.00 -17.41 15.22
C LYS A 518 -19.70 -18.06 15.73
N LEU A 519 -18.57 -17.65 15.15
CA LEU A 519 -17.26 -17.91 15.73
C LEU A 519 -17.15 -16.96 16.94
N GLY A 520 -16.71 -17.48 18.08
CA GLY A 520 -17.08 -17.01 19.43
C GLY A 520 -16.42 -15.73 19.94
#